data_AF-A0AAW0JUP3-F1
#
_entry.id   AF-A0AAW0JUP3-F1
#
_cell.length_a   1.000
_cell.length_b   1.000
_cell.length_c   1.000
_cell.angle_alpha   90.00
_cell.angle_beta   90.00
_cell.angle_gamma   90.00
#
_symmetry.space_group_name_H-M   'P 1'
#
loop_
_entity.id
_entity.type
_entity.pdbx_description
1 polymer ?
#
loop_
_entity_poly.entity_id
_entity_poly.type
_entity_poly.pdbx_seq_one_letter_code
_entity_poly.pdbx_strand_id
1 'polypeptide(L)'
;MALCAPTHNLSLSSVKSHARRRPRSRKGYGTGMVAMAASYEYEEGQLERPKWAGQTPLSRLELERIQNPSLVYPDYYLNPFHAYDEGNLSWLAAAEAEAATMSMARRAIPDASSLDEANEIIRGNWLQAIEQHHLQYSGNSTIRDILDVGCSVGVSTGYLADKFPSAKVTGLDLSPYFLAVAQFKEKKDPQERIQ
;
A
#
# COMPACT_ATOMS: atom_id res chain seq x y z
N MET A 1 -13.00 3.20 -6.07
CA MET A 1 -11.64 2.88 -6.49
C MET A 1 -11.36 1.50 -5.96
N ALA A 2 -10.98 0.55 -6.80
CA ALA A 2 -10.65 -0.80 -6.39
C ALA A 2 -9.97 -1.47 -7.59
N LEU A 3 -8.99 -2.32 -7.32
CA LEU A 3 -8.32 -3.19 -8.27
C LEU A 3 -8.70 -4.61 -7.97
N CYS A 4 -8.99 -5.39 -9.00
CA CYS A 4 -9.37 -6.78 -8.85
C CYS A 4 -8.40 -7.64 -9.65
N ALA A 5 -7.82 -8.66 -9.00
CA ALA A 5 -7.11 -9.72 -9.70
C ALA A 5 -8.03 -10.31 -10.78
N PRO A 6 -7.55 -10.61 -12.00
CA PRO A 6 -8.45 -10.80 -13.13
C PRO A 6 -9.06 -12.19 -13.05
N THR A 7 -10.26 -12.29 -12.47
CA THR A 7 -11.28 -13.27 -12.84
C THR A 7 -12.66 -12.60 -12.78
N HIS A 8 -13.13 -12.21 -13.97
CA HIS A 8 -14.49 -11.83 -14.37
C HIS A 8 -15.11 -10.50 -13.86
N ASN A 9 -15.53 -9.72 -14.87
CA ASN A 9 -16.50 -8.60 -14.97
C ASN A 9 -16.94 -7.90 -13.68
N LEU A 10 -16.66 -6.59 -13.59
CA LEU A 10 -17.05 -5.72 -12.47
C LEU A 10 -18.12 -4.70 -12.86
N SER A 11 -19.18 -4.62 -12.06
CA SER A 11 -20.12 -3.49 -11.98
C SER A 11 -19.91 -2.73 -10.66
N LEU A 12 -19.85 -1.40 -10.72
CA LEU A 12 -19.70 -0.50 -9.56
C LEU A 12 -21.05 -0.19 -8.91
N SER A 13 -21.13 -0.24 -7.58
CA SER A 13 -22.26 0.28 -6.79
C SER A 13 -21.77 1.29 -5.73
N SER A 14 -22.56 2.33 -5.48
CA SER A 14 -22.24 3.46 -4.59
C SER A 14 -23.28 3.59 -3.47
N VAL A 15 -22.82 3.76 -2.22
CA VAL A 15 -23.67 4.06 -1.05
C VAL A 15 -23.14 5.33 -0.37
N LYS A 16 -24.04 6.25 -0.03
CA LYS A 16 -23.75 7.53 0.65
C LYS A 16 -23.96 7.42 2.16
N SER A 17 -23.11 8.05 2.97
CA SER A 17 -23.43 8.37 4.37
C SER A 17 -22.82 9.70 4.83
N HIS A 18 -23.50 10.33 5.81
CA HIS A 18 -23.28 11.70 6.30
C HIS A 18 -22.42 11.76 7.57
N ALA A 19 -21.60 12.81 7.68
CA ALA A 19 -20.67 13.06 8.78
C ALA A 19 -21.25 13.93 9.92
N ARG A 20 -20.64 13.86 11.11
CA ARG A 20 -20.70 14.89 12.16
C ARG A 20 -19.37 14.97 12.93
N ARG A 21 -18.78 16.17 13.03
CA ARG A 21 -17.53 16.48 13.76
C ARG A 21 -17.81 17.25 15.06
N ARG A 22 -16.93 17.11 16.05
CA ARG A 22 -16.77 17.99 17.22
C ARG A 22 -15.27 18.29 17.45
N PRO A 23 -14.88 19.49 17.91
CA PRO A 23 -13.48 19.86 18.11
C PRO A 23 -13.01 19.56 19.55
N ARG A 24 -11.70 19.32 19.73
CA ARG A 24 -11.04 19.25 21.05
C ARG A 24 -9.74 20.03 21.07
N SER A 25 -9.54 20.79 22.15
CA SER A 25 -8.44 21.75 22.37
C SER A 25 -7.14 21.08 22.84
N ARG A 26 -6.00 21.61 22.39
CA ARG A 26 -4.64 21.28 22.84
C ARG A 26 -4.33 21.90 24.21
N LYS A 27 -3.61 21.17 25.06
CA LYS A 27 -2.75 21.74 26.11
C LYS A 27 -1.39 21.05 26.02
N GLY A 28 -0.34 21.87 25.92
CA GLY A 28 1.05 21.44 25.92
C GLY A 28 1.65 21.48 27.32
N TYR A 29 2.63 20.62 27.55
CA TYR A 29 3.64 20.76 28.60
C TYR A 29 4.98 20.38 27.99
N GLY A 30 5.92 21.33 28.03
CA GLY A 30 7.30 21.14 27.62
C GLY A 30 8.14 20.65 28.79
N THR A 31 9.05 19.73 28.49
CA THR A 31 10.22 19.43 29.32
C THR A 31 11.36 19.09 28.36
N GLY A 32 12.42 19.89 28.43
CA GLY A 32 13.59 19.76 27.57
C GLY A 32 14.47 18.59 27.97
N MET A 33 14.81 17.77 26.98
CA MET A 33 15.98 16.89 27.00
C MET A 33 16.89 17.35 25.86
N VAL A 34 18.10 17.78 26.20
CA VAL A 34 19.14 18.06 25.22
C VAL A 34 19.75 16.71 24.83
N ALA A 35 19.35 16.18 23.68
CA ALA A 35 20.04 15.06 23.04
C ALA A 35 21.18 15.62 22.17
N MET A 36 22.41 15.16 22.36
CA MET A 36 23.47 15.39 21.40
C MET A 36 23.09 14.71 20.08
N ALA A 37 22.69 15.52 19.09
CA ALA A 37 22.53 15.05 17.73
C ALA A 37 23.91 14.94 17.10
N ALA A 38 24.41 13.71 16.94
CA ALA A 38 25.45 13.46 15.94
C ALA A 38 24.83 13.79 14.58
N SER A 39 25.33 14.84 13.93
CA SER A 39 24.94 15.21 12.57
C SER A 39 25.56 14.21 11.60
N TYR A 40 24.84 13.13 11.31
CA TYR A 40 25.13 12.33 10.14
C TYR A 40 24.56 13.08 8.94
N GLU A 41 25.44 13.64 8.10
CA GLU A 41 25.05 14.08 6.76
C GLU A 41 24.77 12.83 5.94
N TYR A 42 23.51 12.69 5.51
CA TYR A 42 23.12 11.65 4.57
C TYR A 42 23.31 12.23 3.17
N GLU A 43 24.13 11.60 2.35
CA GLU A 43 24.16 11.89 0.91
C GLU A 43 22.93 11.23 0.27
N GLU A 44 22.04 12.05 -0.29
CA GLU A 44 20.96 11.56 -1.13
C GLU A 44 21.58 11.05 -2.44
N GLY A 45 21.61 9.73 -2.61
CA GLY A 45 22.12 9.11 -3.83
C GLY A 45 21.34 9.56 -5.07
N GLN A 46 21.93 9.43 -6.25
CA GLN A 46 21.25 9.76 -7.50
C GLN A 46 20.10 8.75 -7.75
N LEU A 47 18.88 9.13 -7.34
CA LEU A 47 17.70 8.27 -7.44
C LEU A 47 17.20 8.22 -8.89
N GLU A 48 17.46 7.11 -9.59
CA GLU A 48 16.74 6.82 -10.83
C GLU A 48 15.30 6.44 -10.50
N ARG A 49 14.35 7.26 -10.95
CA ARG A 49 12.93 6.95 -10.76
C ARG A 49 12.54 5.78 -11.68
N PRO A 50 11.79 4.79 -11.16
CA PRO A 50 11.32 3.70 -11.99
C PRO A 50 10.48 4.24 -13.16
N LYS A 51 10.57 3.59 -14.34
CA LYS A 51 9.87 4.00 -15.58
C LYS A 51 8.35 4.13 -15.43
N TRP A 52 7.77 3.59 -14.36
CA TRP A 52 6.35 3.61 -14.05
C TRP A 52 5.91 4.76 -13.12
N ALA A 53 6.83 5.62 -12.67
CA ALA A 53 6.54 6.79 -11.84
C ALA A 53 5.96 7.97 -12.65
N GLY A 54 4.87 7.75 -13.41
CA GLY A 54 4.16 8.79 -14.15
C GLY A 54 4.88 9.36 -15.38
N GLN A 55 6.06 8.84 -15.71
CA GLN A 55 6.90 9.32 -16.82
C GLN A 55 6.60 8.61 -18.15
N THR A 56 6.00 7.42 -18.11
CA THR A 56 5.60 6.70 -19.32
C THR A 56 4.13 6.91 -19.66
N PRO A 57 3.76 6.91 -20.96
CA PRO A 57 2.35 6.93 -21.38
C PRO A 57 1.51 5.84 -20.70
N LEU A 58 2.09 4.65 -20.50
CA LEU A 58 1.41 3.52 -19.88
C LEU A 58 1.02 3.81 -18.42
N SER A 59 1.92 4.35 -17.60
CA SER A 59 1.59 4.72 -16.21
C SER A 59 0.49 5.78 -16.10
N ARG A 60 0.45 6.75 -17.02
CA ARG A 60 -0.60 7.77 -17.06
C ARG A 60 -1.95 7.19 -17.49
N LEU A 61 -1.95 6.27 -18.45
CA LEU A 61 -3.16 5.56 -18.87
C LEU A 61 -3.76 4.73 -17.73
N GLU A 62 -2.95 4.08 -16.89
CA GLU A 62 -3.47 3.38 -15.71
C GLU A 62 -4.12 4.34 -14.72
N LEU A 63 -3.47 5.48 -14.45
CA LEU A 63 -4.01 6.53 -13.58
C LEU A 63 -5.37 7.05 -14.10
N GLU A 64 -5.45 7.38 -15.38
CA GLU A 64 -6.68 7.87 -16.01
C GLU A 64 -7.84 6.88 -15.92
N ARG A 65 -7.56 5.58 -16.06
CA ARG A 65 -8.58 4.52 -15.97
C ARG A 65 -9.08 4.31 -14.55
N ILE A 66 -8.21 4.43 -13.56
CA ILE A 66 -8.52 4.00 -12.19
C ILE A 66 -9.02 5.11 -11.29
N GLN A 67 -8.62 6.35 -11.58
CA GLN A 67 -9.04 7.49 -10.79
C GLN A 67 -10.55 7.66 -10.82
N ASN A 68 -11.11 8.11 -9.70
CA ASN A 68 -12.50 8.54 -9.64
C ASN A 68 -12.52 10.05 -9.37
N PRO A 69 -12.78 10.89 -10.40
CA PRO A 69 -12.84 12.35 -10.22
C PRO A 69 -13.96 12.82 -9.28
N SER A 70 -14.96 11.98 -9.02
CA SER A 70 -16.06 12.28 -8.09
C SER A 70 -15.75 11.85 -6.65
N LEU A 71 -14.57 11.30 -6.38
CA LEU A 71 -14.19 10.90 -5.03
C LEU A 71 -13.93 12.13 -4.16
N VAL A 72 -14.64 12.21 -3.04
CA VAL A 72 -14.39 13.21 -2.01
C VAL A 72 -13.42 12.62 -0.99
N TYR A 73 -12.22 13.20 -0.91
CA TYR A 73 -11.22 12.82 0.06
C TYR A 73 -11.59 13.34 1.45
N PRO A 74 -11.38 12.56 2.52
CA PRO A 74 -11.43 13.11 3.87
C PRO A 74 -10.26 14.07 4.08
N ASP A 75 -10.49 15.21 4.76
CA ASP A 75 -9.47 16.28 4.89
C ASP A 75 -8.09 15.78 5.32
N TYR A 76 -8.04 14.77 6.21
CA TYR A 76 -6.77 14.25 6.71
C TYR A 76 -5.89 13.66 5.60
N TYR A 77 -6.50 13.10 4.55
CA TYR A 77 -5.80 12.44 3.45
C TYR A 77 -5.13 13.42 2.48
N LEU A 78 -5.52 14.71 2.53
CA LEU A 78 -4.96 15.78 1.71
C LEU A 78 -3.76 16.49 2.37
N ASN A 79 -3.35 16.05 3.56
CA ASN A 79 -2.22 16.66 4.27
C ASN A 79 -0.90 15.94 3.95
N PRO A 80 0.24 16.63 4.16
CA PRO A 80 1.55 15.99 4.10
C PRO A 80 1.61 14.74 4.98
N PHE A 81 2.21 13.68 4.45
CA PHE A 81 2.28 12.38 5.10
C PHE A 81 3.54 11.64 4.66
N HIS A 82 4.17 10.85 5.53
CA HIS A 82 5.41 10.12 5.25
C HIS A 82 6.54 10.96 4.61
N ALA A 83 6.66 12.23 5.00
CA ALA A 83 7.62 13.21 4.48
C ALA A 83 7.38 13.70 3.03
N TYR A 84 6.21 13.41 2.43
CA TYR A 84 5.78 13.98 1.16
C TYR A 84 4.93 15.24 1.38
N ASP A 85 5.28 16.34 0.71
CA ASP A 85 4.54 17.60 0.77
C ASP A 85 3.10 17.42 0.24
N GLU A 86 2.91 16.65 -0.82
CA GLU A 86 1.59 16.32 -1.38
C GLU A 86 0.95 15.07 -0.74
N GLY A 87 1.57 14.50 0.29
CA GLY A 87 1.16 13.25 0.92
C GLY A 87 1.12 12.08 -0.07
N ASN A 88 0.13 11.19 0.10
CA ASN A 88 0.01 9.96 -0.71
C ASN A 88 -0.55 10.20 -2.13
N LEU A 89 -0.94 11.43 -2.47
CA LEU A 89 -1.53 11.78 -3.76
C LEU A 89 -0.47 12.23 -4.77
N SER A 90 0.66 11.51 -4.84
CA SER A 90 1.77 11.84 -5.73
C SER A 90 2.44 10.61 -6.33
N TRP A 91 3.05 10.79 -7.51
CA TRP A 91 3.89 9.77 -8.14
C TRP A 91 5.15 9.46 -7.31
N LEU A 92 5.67 10.44 -6.58
CA LEU A 92 6.84 10.26 -5.73
C LEU A 92 6.55 9.27 -4.60
N ALA A 93 5.46 9.51 -3.86
CA ALA A 93 5.00 8.58 -2.83
C ALA A 93 4.76 7.17 -3.41
N ALA A 94 4.17 7.09 -4.61
CA ALA A 94 3.90 5.81 -5.26
C ALA A 94 5.18 5.08 -5.68
N ALA A 95 6.20 5.82 -6.14
CA ALA A 95 7.49 5.28 -6.54
C ALA A 95 8.27 4.70 -5.36
N GLU A 96 8.20 5.34 -4.21
CA GLU A 96 8.99 4.98 -3.03
C GLU A 96 8.32 3.97 -2.10
N ALA A 97 7.01 3.74 -2.24
CA ALA A 97 6.23 2.88 -1.36
C ALA A 97 6.83 1.47 -1.17
N GLU A 98 7.37 0.87 -2.24
CA GLU A 98 7.99 -0.44 -2.19
C GLU A 98 9.34 -0.42 -1.47
N ALA A 99 10.23 0.52 -1.83
CA ALA A 99 11.51 0.68 -1.15
C ALA A 99 11.32 0.97 0.35
N ALA A 100 10.33 1.80 0.70
CA ALA A 100 9.94 2.05 2.09
C ALA A 100 9.47 0.76 2.79
N THR A 101 8.67 -0.06 2.11
CA THR A 101 8.21 -1.36 2.61
C THR A 101 9.39 -2.32 2.87
N MET A 102 10.33 -2.42 1.93
CA MET A 102 11.52 -3.26 2.06
C MET A 102 12.42 -2.78 3.21
N SER A 103 12.58 -1.46 3.35
CA SER A 103 13.32 -0.83 4.44
C SER A 103 12.68 -1.14 5.81
N MET A 104 11.34 -1.10 5.90
CA MET A 104 10.62 -1.51 7.10
C MET A 104 10.82 -3.00 7.40
N ALA A 105 10.74 -3.86 6.38
CA ALA A 105 10.92 -5.29 6.57
C ALA A 105 12.31 -5.62 7.13
N ARG A 106 13.35 -5.00 6.56
CA ARG A 106 14.73 -5.18 7.02
C ARG A 106 14.94 -4.71 8.45
N ARG A 107 14.29 -3.63 8.87
CA ARG A 107 14.35 -3.15 10.26
C ARG A 107 13.59 -4.06 11.24
N ALA A 108 12.46 -4.61 10.82
CA ALA A 108 11.63 -5.45 11.68
C ALA A 108 12.24 -6.84 11.90
N ILE A 109 12.94 -7.39 10.90
CA ILE A 109 13.64 -8.68 10.99
C ILE A 109 15.14 -8.46 10.72
N PRO A 110 15.89 -7.90 11.69
CA PRO A 110 17.31 -7.57 11.50
C PRO A 110 18.19 -8.81 11.28
N ASP A 111 17.79 -9.96 11.83
CA ASP A 111 18.56 -11.19 11.79
C ASP A 111 18.33 -12.03 10.53
N ALA A 112 17.40 -11.63 9.65
CA ALA A 112 17.22 -12.29 8.37
C ALA A 112 18.51 -12.19 7.53
N SER A 113 18.84 -13.24 6.80
CA SER A 113 20.00 -13.32 5.92
C SER A 113 19.83 -12.48 4.66
N SER A 114 18.59 -12.19 4.25
CA SER A 114 18.25 -11.42 3.05
C SER A 114 16.99 -10.56 3.24
N LEU A 115 16.75 -9.63 2.30
CA LEU A 115 15.52 -8.86 2.25
C LEU A 115 14.31 -9.74 1.90
N ASP A 116 14.50 -10.77 1.08
CA ASP A 116 13.45 -11.71 0.69
C ASP A 116 12.99 -12.51 1.90
N GLU A 117 13.93 -13.09 2.66
CA GLU A 117 13.64 -13.80 3.90
C GLU A 117 12.94 -12.90 4.92
N ALA A 118 13.39 -11.64 5.09
CA ALA A 118 12.73 -10.69 5.98
C ALA A 118 11.26 -10.45 5.57
N ASN A 119 10.98 -10.33 4.27
CA ASN A 119 9.62 -10.18 3.77
C ASN A 119 8.79 -11.45 3.94
N GLU A 120 9.35 -12.61 3.64
CA GLU A 120 8.68 -13.90 3.82
C GLU A 120 8.28 -14.12 5.27
N ILE A 121 9.17 -13.81 6.23
CA ILE A 121 8.87 -13.94 7.65
C ILE A 121 7.72 -13.00 8.05
N ILE A 122 7.84 -11.70 7.78
CA ILE A 122 6.80 -10.73 8.16
C ILE A 122 5.47 -11.11 7.52
N ARG A 123 5.48 -11.45 6.23
CA ARG A 123 4.27 -11.69 5.46
C ARG A 123 3.64 -13.03 5.76
N GLY A 124 4.46 -14.06 5.90
CA GLY A 124 4.05 -15.40 6.31
C GLY A 124 3.36 -15.37 7.66
N ASN A 125 3.86 -14.60 8.63
CA ASN A 125 3.27 -14.53 9.97
C ASN A 125 1.82 -14.06 9.95
N TRP A 126 1.50 -12.97 9.23
CA TRP A 126 0.11 -12.48 9.19
C TRP A 126 -0.78 -13.30 8.27
N LEU A 127 -0.26 -13.86 7.17
CA LEU A 127 -1.01 -14.81 6.33
C LEU A 127 -1.39 -16.07 7.10
N GLN A 128 -0.46 -16.60 7.91
CA GLN A 128 -0.72 -17.74 8.79
C GLN A 128 -1.78 -17.39 9.83
N ALA A 129 -1.72 -16.20 10.44
CA ALA A 129 -2.74 -15.75 11.38
C ALA A 129 -4.13 -15.66 10.72
N ILE A 130 -4.23 -15.17 9.49
CA ILE A 130 -5.50 -15.14 8.73
C ILE A 130 -6.02 -16.55 8.49
N GLU A 131 -5.16 -17.46 8.01
CA GLU A 131 -5.53 -18.85 7.73
C GLU A 131 -6.01 -19.57 8.99
N GLN A 132 -5.28 -19.44 10.10
CA GLN A 132 -5.66 -20.02 11.40
C GLN A 132 -6.98 -19.45 11.91
N HIS A 133 -7.16 -18.13 11.84
CA HIS A 133 -8.41 -17.49 12.24
C HIS A 133 -9.59 -17.99 11.39
N HIS A 134 -9.40 -18.08 10.07
CA HIS A 134 -10.44 -18.58 9.18
C HIS A 134 -10.81 -20.04 9.48
N LEU A 135 -9.82 -20.92 9.69
CA LEU A 135 -10.06 -22.32 10.08
C LEU A 135 -10.84 -22.42 11.41
N GLN A 136 -10.50 -21.58 12.39
CA GLN A 136 -11.13 -21.60 13.71
C GLN A 136 -12.59 -21.12 13.68
N TYR A 137 -12.89 -20.06 12.93
CA TYR A 137 -14.19 -19.37 13.03
C TYR A 137 -15.11 -19.58 11.83
N SER A 138 -14.57 -20.00 10.69
CA SER A 138 -15.32 -20.19 9.44
C SER A 138 -15.33 -21.66 8.99
N GLY A 139 -14.71 -22.56 9.77
CA GLY A 139 -14.56 -23.99 9.45
C GLY A 139 -13.81 -24.23 8.15
N ASN A 140 -14.14 -25.32 7.45
CA ASN A 140 -13.53 -25.66 6.14
C ASN A 140 -14.19 -24.95 4.95
N SER A 141 -14.86 -23.81 5.17
CA SER A 141 -15.42 -23.03 4.06
C SER A 141 -14.29 -22.43 3.22
N THR A 142 -14.45 -22.38 1.91
CA THR A 142 -13.43 -21.78 1.02
C THR A 142 -13.51 -20.26 1.07
N ILE A 143 -12.37 -19.59 1.18
CA ILE A 143 -12.29 -18.13 1.01
C ILE A 143 -12.50 -17.81 -0.48
N ARG A 144 -13.57 -17.08 -0.79
CA ARG A 144 -13.95 -16.74 -2.17
C ARG A 144 -13.62 -15.31 -2.56
N ASP A 145 -13.69 -14.39 -1.61
CA ASP A 145 -13.51 -12.95 -1.85
C ASP A 145 -12.64 -12.37 -0.74
N ILE A 146 -11.63 -11.58 -1.12
CA ILE A 146 -10.73 -10.88 -0.21
C ILE A 146 -10.70 -9.41 -0.60
N LEU A 147 -10.88 -8.53 0.39
CA LEU A 147 -10.75 -7.08 0.22
C LEU A 147 -9.57 -6.58 1.06
N ASP A 148 -8.53 -6.08 0.41
CA ASP A 148 -7.36 -5.46 1.02
C ASP A 148 -7.56 -3.93 1.05
N VAL A 149 -7.90 -3.40 2.23
CA VAL A 149 -8.21 -1.97 2.41
C VAL A 149 -6.94 -1.20 2.79
N GLY A 150 -6.60 -0.19 2.00
CA GLY A 150 -5.31 0.50 2.08
C GLY A 150 -4.20 -0.30 1.40
N CYS A 151 -4.49 -0.89 0.25
CA CYS A 151 -3.58 -1.83 -0.43
C CYS A 151 -2.29 -1.17 -0.95
N SER A 152 -2.22 0.16 -0.98
CA SER A 152 -1.10 0.91 -1.54
C SER A 152 -0.75 0.42 -2.95
N VAL A 153 0.54 0.24 -3.25
CA VAL A 153 1.06 -0.26 -4.53
C VAL A 153 0.89 -1.77 -4.70
N GLY A 154 0.11 -2.43 -3.84
CA GLY A 154 -0.36 -3.80 -4.04
C GLY A 154 0.57 -4.90 -3.58
N VAL A 155 1.62 -4.60 -2.79
CA VAL A 155 2.59 -5.62 -2.33
C VAL A 155 1.87 -6.72 -1.55
N SER A 156 1.18 -6.37 -0.45
CA SER A 156 0.45 -7.35 0.37
C SER A 156 -0.71 -8.02 -0.36
N THR A 157 -1.34 -7.30 -1.30
CA THR A 157 -2.40 -7.84 -2.16
C THR A 157 -1.92 -9.00 -3.01
N GLY A 158 -0.68 -8.94 -3.54
CA GLY A 158 -0.05 -10.04 -4.26
C GLY A 158 0.10 -11.29 -3.39
N TYR A 159 0.64 -11.13 -2.18
CA TYR A 159 0.79 -12.22 -1.21
C TYR A 159 -0.55 -12.87 -0.82
N LEU A 160 -1.64 -12.08 -0.75
CA LEU A 160 -2.99 -12.62 -0.55
C LEU A 160 -3.45 -13.46 -1.74
N ALA A 161 -3.21 -12.99 -2.96
CA ALA A 161 -3.58 -13.72 -4.18
C ALA A 161 -2.80 -15.04 -4.30
N ASP A 162 -1.51 -15.03 -3.96
CA ASP A 162 -0.68 -16.23 -4.00
C ASP A 162 -1.07 -17.24 -2.92
N LYS A 163 -1.37 -16.77 -1.69
CA LYS A 163 -1.80 -17.64 -0.58
C LYS A 163 -3.20 -18.21 -0.79
N PHE A 164 -4.10 -17.45 -1.42
CA PHE A 164 -5.50 -17.82 -1.63
C PHE A 164 -5.85 -17.79 -3.13
N PRO A 165 -5.29 -18.70 -3.95
CA PRO A 165 -5.40 -18.63 -5.41
C PRO A 165 -6.82 -18.84 -5.95
N SER A 166 -7.72 -19.44 -5.16
CA SER A 166 -9.13 -19.58 -5.51
C SER A 166 -9.97 -18.33 -5.18
N ALA A 167 -9.42 -17.38 -4.42
CA ALA A 167 -10.13 -16.20 -3.99
C ALA A 167 -9.99 -15.06 -5.01
N LYS A 168 -11.08 -14.33 -5.22
CA LYS A 168 -11.06 -13.04 -5.88
C LYS A 168 -10.49 -12.00 -4.93
N VAL A 169 -9.25 -11.60 -5.15
CA VAL A 169 -8.57 -10.58 -4.33
C VAL A 169 -8.78 -9.19 -4.95
N THR A 170 -9.30 -8.28 -4.14
CA THR A 170 -9.55 -6.89 -4.51
C THR A 170 -8.74 -5.96 -3.62
N GLY A 171 -7.83 -5.17 -4.20
CA GLY A 171 -7.13 -4.09 -3.51
C GLY A 171 -7.91 -2.78 -3.57
N LEU A 172 -8.01 -2.06 -2.46
CA LEU A 172 -8.69 -0.77 -2.36
C LEU A 172 -7.72 0.25 -1.75
N ASP A 173 -7.47 1.36 -2.44
CA ASP A 173 -6.76 2.52 -1.89
C ASP A 173 -7.44 3.82 -2.32
N LEU A 174 -7.20 4.88 -1.57
CA LEU A 174 -7.64 6.24 -1.88
C LEU A 174 -6.64 6.96 -2.81
N SER A 175 -5.39 6.52 -2.91
CA SER A 175 -4.44 7.10 -3.84
C SER A 175 -4.59 6.46 -5.23
N PRO A 176 -5.05 7.21 -6.24
CA PRO A 176 -5.11 6.69 -7.60
C PRO A 176 -3.70 6.48 -8.17
N TYR A 177 -2.68 7.16 -7.63
CA TYR A 177 -1.27 6.95 -7.97
C TYR A 177 -0.78 5.58 -7.50
N PHE A 178 -1.08 5.21 -6.25
CA PHE A 178 -0.74 3.88 -5.72
C PHE A 178 -1.41 2.78 -6.53
N LEU A 179 -2.71 2.94 -6.82
CA LEU A 179 -3.45 1.97 -7.63
C LEU A 179 -2.94 1.91 -9.08
N ALA A 180 -2.55 3.02 -9.69
CA ALA A 180 -1.96 3.01 -11.03
C ALA A 180 -0.67 2.18 -11.08
N VAL A 181 0.19 2.32 -10.06
CA VAL A 181 1.41 1.51 -9.92
C VAL A 181 1.07 0.04 -9.70
N ALA A 182 0.13 -0.27 -8.79
CA ALA A 182 -0.30 -1.63 -8.52
C ALA A 182 -0.81 -2.32 -9.80
N GLN A 183 -1.67 -1.63 -10.56
CA GLN A 183 -2.23 -2.13 -11.81
C GLN A 183 -1.16 -2.33 -12.89
N PHE A 184 -0.19 -1.43 -12.98
CA PHE A 184 0.94 -1.56 -13.89
C PHE A 184 1.78 -2.80 -13.57
N LYS A 185 2.11 -3.01 -12.29
CA LYS A 185 2.89 -4.17 -11.83
C LYS A 185 2.15 -5.49 -12.04
N GLU A 186 0.84 -5.49 -11.83
CA GLU A 186 -0.01 -6.66 -12.08
C GLU A 186 -0.03 -7.07 -13.56
N LYS A 187 0.10 -6.12 -14.49
CA LYS A 187 0.13 -6.42 -15.94
C LYS A 187 1.50 -6.89 -16.43
N LYS A 188 2.54 -6.76 -15.61
CA LYS A 188 3.87 -7.32 -15.90
C LYS A 188 3.94 -8.79 -15.51
N ASP A 189 4.79 -9.51 -16.25
CA ASP A 189 5.09 -10.92 -16.03
C ASP A 189 5.43 -11.15 -14.54
N PRO A 190 4.86 -12.17 -13.87
CA PRO A 190 5.20 -12.53 -12.49
C PRO A 190 6.70 -12.56 -12.19
N GLN A 191 7.55 -12.92 -13.18
CA GLN A 191 9.01 -12.95 -13.01
C GLN A 191 9.67 -11.56 -12.86
N GLU A 192 9.02 -10.49 -13.32
CA GLU A 192 9.51 -9.11 -13.16
C GLU A 192 9.01 -8.43 -11.87
N ARG A 193 8.24 -9.13 -11.02
CA ARG A 193 7.68 -8.56 -9.78
C ARG A 193 8.64 -8.59 -8.58
N ILE A 194 9.78 -9.26 -8.74
CA ILE A 194 10.76 -9.54 -7.67
C ILE A 194 12.09 -8.78 -7.89
N GLN A 195 12.20 -8.00 -8.98
CA GLN A 195 13.36 -7.14 -9.27
C GLN A 195 13.04 -5.68 -8.97
#